data_AF-A0A1H8WE19-F1
#
_entry.id   AF-A0A1H8WE19-F1
#
_cell.length_a   1.000
_cell.length_b   1.000
_cell.length_c   1.000
_cell.angle_alpha   90.00
_cell.angle_beta   90.00
_cell.angle_gamma   90.00
#
_symmetry.space_group_name_H-M   'P 1'
#
loop_
_entity.id
_entity.type
_entity.pdbx_description
1 polymer ?
#
loop_
_entity_poly.entity_id
_entity_poly.type
_entity_poly.pdbx_seq_one_letter_code
_entity_poly.pdbx_strand_id
1 'polypeptide(L)'
;MTHSTGVELTLLFQASLFGVVATAILVVGTRLAPPEWTDGPEAATRWAAELRPVVCEVRRTLAADGAARYDRLQRRLLPLSTRLDRHAATAPPAVDDELVVCVTELGYGCRAVGMELTRAQRVDWEAPDGEVVVVRSVAEEVLTALDEYEIDDGDDTDCGA
;
A
#
# COMPACT_ATOMS: atom_id res chain seq x y z
N MET A 1 39.26 -35.48 -27.90
CA MET A 1 38.62 -35.74 -26.60
C MET A 1 38.56 -34.44 -25.81
N THR A 2 37.56 -33.58 -26.03
CA THR A 2 37.35 -32.33 -25.26
C THR A 2 35.95 -31.79 -25.59
N HIS A 3 34.88 -32.50 -25.23
CA HIS A 3 33.51 -31.99 -25.33
C HIS A 3 32.62 -32.65 -24.26
N SER A 4 32.92 -32.44 -22.97
CA SER A 4 32.02 -32.91 -21.91
C SER A 4 31.96 -32.04 -20.65
N THR A 5 32.74 -30.95 -20.56
CA THR A 5 32.76 -30.08 -19.37
C THR A 5 31.82 -28.87 -19.45
N GLY A 6 31.47 -28.41 -20.66
CA GLY A 6 30.61 -27.23 -20.84
C GLY A 6 29.13 -27.49 -20.51
N VAL A 7 28.63 -28.70 -20.81
CA VAL A 7 27.20 -29.04 -20.62
C VAL A 7 26.88 -29.26 -19.14
N GLU A 8 27.76 -29.92 -18.39
CA GLU A 8 27.56 -30.15 -16.94
C GLU A 8 27.58 -28.84 -16.14
N LEU A 9 28.45 -27.89 -16.48
CA LEU A 9 28.52 -26.57 -15.83
C LEU A 9 27.27 -25.73 -16.11
N THR A 10 26.69 -25.85 -17.31
CA THR A 10 25.47 -25.14 -17.69
C THR A 10 24.25 -25.70 -16.93
N LEU A 11 24.17 -27.02 -16.76
CA LEU A 11 23.10 -27.67 -16.00
C LEU A 11 23.16 -27.35 -14.51
N LEU A 12 24.37 -27.29 -13.92
CA LEU A 12 24.56 -26.87 -12.53
C LEU A 12 24.16 -25.40 -12.31
N PHE A 13 24.43 -24.53 -13.28
CA PHE A 13 24.04 -23.12 -13.23
C PHE A 13 22.52 -22.94 -13.39
N GLN A 14 21.88 -23.73 -14.26
CA GLN A 14 20.42 -23.73 -14.39
C GLN A 14 19.76 -24.25 -13.10
N ALA A 15 20.26 -25.34 -12.53
CA ALA A 15 19.74 -25.91 -11.28
C ALA A 15 19.88 -24.94 -10.09
N SER A 16 20.99 -24.21 -9.99
CA SER A 16 21.16 -23.20 -8.94
C SER A 16 20.25 -21.98 -9.16
N LEU A 17 20.03 -21.57 -10.40
CA LEU A 17 19.12 -20.48 -10.74
C LEU A 17 17.66 -20.86 -10.42
N PHE A 18 17.23 -22.08 -10.73
CA PHE A 18 15.92 -22.59 -10.30
C PHE A 18 15.80 -22.69 -8.79
N GLY A 19 16.86 -23.10 -8.09
CA GLY A 19 16.88 -23.11 -6.63
C GLY A 19 16.71 -21.70 -6.03
N VAL A 20 17.41 -20.71 -6.57
CA VAL A 20 17.29 -19.30 -6.14
C VAL A 20 15.91 -18.73 -6.45
N VAL A 21 15.37 -19.00 -7.65
CA VAL A 21 14.02 -18.55 -8.04
C VAL A 21 12.95 -19.21 -7.18
N ALA A 22 13.04 -20.52 -6.94
CA ALA A 22 12.11 -21.24 -6.08
C ALA A 22 12.18 -20.73 -4.63
N THR A 23 13.39 -20.49 -4.11
CA THR A 23 13.56 -19.95 -2.75
C THR A 23 13.07 -18.51 -2.68
N ALA A 24 13.27 -17.69 -3.72
CA ALA A 24 12.75 -16.34 -3.80
C ALA A 24 11.21 -16.35 -3.85
N ILE A 25 10.59 -17.22 -4.66
CA ILE A 25 9.13 -17.40 -4.70
C ILE A 25 8.60 -17.88 -3.35
N LEU A 26 9.30 -18.78 -2.67
CA LEU A 26 8.87 -19.32 -1.38
C LEU A 26 9.03 -18.29 -0.27
N VAL A 27 10.13 -17.51 -0.25
CA VAL A 27 10.31 -16.41 0.71
C VAL A 27 9.34 -15.27 0.44
N VAL A 28 9.13 -14.90 -0.82
CA VAL A 28 8.14 -13.89 -1.22
C VAL A 28 6.73 -14.40 -0.89
N GLY A 29 6.40 -15.64 -1.22
CA GLY A 29 5.10 -16.25 -0.96
C GLY A 29 4.80 -16.55 0.51
N THR A 30 5.81 -16.77 1.35
CA THR A 30 5.63 -16.95 2.81
C THR A 30 5.68 -15.62 3.58
N ARG A 31 6.43 -14.63 3.10
CA ARG A 31 6.42 -13.26 3.66
C ARG A 31 5.22 -12.44 3.19
N LEU A 32 4.61 -12.80 2.05
CA LEU A 32 3.37 -12.24 1.52
C LEU A 32 2.20 -13.20 1.66
N ALA A 33 2.36 -14.32 2.37
CA ALA A 33 1.20 -15.12 2.74
C ALA A 33 0.27 -14.18 3.49
N PRO A 34 -0.95 -13.94 3.00
CA PRO A 34 -1.90 -13.14 3.73
C PRO A 34 -2.01 -13.75 5.13
N PRO A 35 -2.13 -12.93 6.19
CA PRO A 35 -2.40 -13.49 7.50
C PRO A 35 -3.58 -14.44 7.36
N GLU A 36 -3.55 -15.57 8.07
CA GLU A 36 -4.69 -16.50 8.11
C GLU A 36 -5.85 -15.74 8.74
N TRP A 37 -6.60 -15.02 7.91
CA TRP A 37 -7.84 -14.40 8.31
C TRP A 37 -8.79 -15.52 8.63
N THR A 38 -9.32 -15.49 9.84
CA THR A 38 -10.50 -16.27 10.15
C THR A 38 -11.61 -15.75 9.26
N ASP A 39 -12.23 -16.63 8.46
CA ASP A 39 -13.40 -16.28 7.65
C ASP A 39 -14.49 -15.72 8.57
N GLY A 40 -14.73 -14.41 8.52
CA GLY A 40 -15.73 -13.78 9.37
C GLY A 40 -15.66 -12.25 9.43
N PRO A 41 -16.75 -11.59 9.87
CA PRO A 41 -16.84 -10.14 9.95
C PRO A 41 -15.80 -9.52 10.92
N GLU A 42 -15.39 -10.25 11.95
CA GLU A 42 -14.36 -9.79 12.90
C GLU A 42 -13.00 -9.54 12.23
N ALA A 43 -12.65 -10.33 11.21
CA ALA A 43 -11.43 -10.13 10.42
C ALA A 43 -11.51 -8.84 9.61
N ALA A 44 -12.67 -8.55 9.00
CA ALA A 44 -12.92 -7.32 8.26
C ALA A 44 -12.87 -6.09 9.17
N THR A 45 -13.53 -6.12 10.33
CA THR A 45 -13.47 -5.03 11.32
C THR A 45 -12.05 -4.78 11.82
N ARG A 46 -11.28 -5.84 12.12
CA ARG A 46 -9.87 -5.69 12.53
C ARG A 46 -9.02 -5.08 11.42
N TRP A 47 -9.16 -5.57 10.20
CA TRP A 47 -8.46 -5.05 9.03
C TRP A 47 -8.79 -3.56 8.80
N ALA A 48 -10.07 -3.18 8.93
CA ALA A 48 -10.54 -1.80 8.82
C ALA A 48 -9.95 -0.90 9.91
N ALA A 49 -9.93 -1.36 11.16
CA ALA A 49 -9.34 -0.66 12.29
C ALA A 49 -7.82 -0.44 12.11
N GLU A 50 -7.10 -1.41 11.53
CA GLU A 50 -5.68 -1.27 11.23
C GLU A 50 -5.40 -0.31 10.05
N LEU A 51 -6.32 -0.23 9.08
CA LEU A 51 -6.22 0.66 7.91
C LEU A 51 -6.44 2.13 8.28
N ARG A 52 -7.46 2.41 9.10
CA ARG A 52 -7.88 3.76 9.51
C ARG A 52 -6.71 4.69 9.90
N PRO A 53 -5.77 4.32 10.80
CA PRO A 53 -4.67 5.19 11.17
C PRO A 53 -3.71 5.48 10.00
N VAL A 54 -3.56 4.58 9.04
CA VAL A 54 -2.74 4.78 7.83
C VAL A 54 -3.38 5.83 6.94
N VAL A 55 -4.69 5.73 6.71
CA VAL A 55 -5.45 6.67 5.88
C VAL A 55 -5.53 8.05 6.54
N CYS A 56 -5.78 8.12 7.85
CA CYS A 56 -5.70 9.38 8.59
C CYS A 56 -4.28 9.99 8.55
N GLU A 57 -3.21 9.19 8.46
CA GLU A 57 -1.85 9.71 8.26
C GLU A 57 -1.63 10.26 6.84
N VAL A 58 -2.19 9.62 5.80
CA VAL A 58 -2.18 10.15 4.42
C VAL A 58 -2.89 11.49 4.37
N ARG A 59 -4.12 11.57 4.91
CA ARG A 59 -4.90 12.81 4.99
C ARG A 59 -4.10 13.93 5.65
N ARG A 60 -3.55 13.68 6.84
CA ARG A 60 -2.71 14.67 7.57
C ARG A 60 -1.44 15.05 6.81
N THR A 61 -0.83 14.11 6.10
CA THR A 61 0.38 14.39 5.30
C THR A 61 0.06 15.29 4.12
N LEU A 62 -1.09 15.09 3.48
CA LEU A 62 -1.54 15.92 2.35
C LEU A 62 -2.17 17.23 2.80
N ALA A 63 -2.76 17.31 3.99
CA ALA A 63 -3.34 18.54 4.56
C ALA A 63 -2.29 19.52 5.09
N ALA A 64 -1.10 19.03 5.48
CA ALA A 64 -0.02 19.88 5.98
C ALA A 64 0.40 20.91 4.91
N ASP A 65 0.19 22.19 5.21
CA ASP A 65 0.39 23.33 4.32
C ASP A 65 1.66 23.25 3.46
N GLY A 66 1.43 23.04 2.17
CA GLY A 66 2.17 23.66 1.10
C GLY A 66 3.54 23.08 0.77
N ALA A 67 3.85 23.18 -0.51
CA ALA A 67 5.13 23.06 -1.20
C ALA A 67 6.46 23.25 -0.42
N ALA A 68 6.48 23.96 0.71
CA ALA A 68 7.68 24.35 1.44
C ALA A 68 8.49 23.17 2.02
N ARG A 69 7.96 21.94 2.04
CA ARG A 69 8.65 20.75 2.60
C ARG A 69 8.51 19.49 1.74
N TYR A 70 8.72 19.62 0.43
CA TYR A 70 8.68 18.51 -0.53
C TYR A 70 9.43 17.25 -0.09
N ASP A 71 10.68 17.38 0.37
CA ASP A 71 11.48 16.25 0.86
C ASP A 71 10.82 15.52 2.04
N ARG A 72 10.16 16.27 2.93
CA ARG A 72 9.46 15.70 4.09
C ARG A 72 8.20 14.97 3.66
N LEU A 73 7.47 15.51 2.69
CA LEU A 73 6.27 14.90 2.14
C LEU A 73 6.60 13.62 1.40
N GLN A 74 7.62 13.62 0.54
CA GLN A 74 8.11 12.43 -0.15
C GLN A 74 8.51 11.31 0.84
N ARG A 75 9.32 11.65 1.86
CA ARG A 75 9.77 10.69 2.89
C ARG A 75 8.63 10.09 3.70
N ARG A 76 7.43 10.68 3.68
CA ARG A 76 6.24 10.17 4.36
C ARG A 76 5.31 9.43 3.41
N LEU A 77 5.02 9.98 2.23
CA LEU A 77 4.09 9.41 1.26
C LEU A 77 4.59 8.09 0.66
N LEU A 78 5.88 7.96 0.34
CA LEU A 78 6.39 6.71 -0.24
C LEU A 78 6.28 5.52 0.72
N PRO A 79 6.65 5.62 2.02
CA PRO A 79 6.36 4.57 2.98
C PRO A 79 4.86 4.28 3.15
N LEU A 80 4.00 5.31 3.16
CA LEU A 80 2.56 5.14 3.27
C LEU A 80 1.99 4.37 2.06
N SER A 81 2.44 4.67 0.84
CA SER A 81 2.04 3.91 -0.36
C SER A 81 2.35 2.42 -0.23
N THR A 82 3.52 2.07 0.30
CA THR A 82 3.92 0.67 0.50
C THR A 82 3.09 -0.01 1.58
N ARG A 83 2.70 0.73 2.63
CA ARG A 83 1.81 0.22 3.68
C ARG A 83 0.41 -0.05 3.14
N LEU A 84 -0.14 0.87 2.34
CA LEU A 84 -1.46 0.72 1.71
C LEU A 84 -1.49 -0.46 0.74
N ASP A 85 -0.49 -0.58 -0.16
CA ASP A 85 -0.38 -1.70 -1.08
C ASP A 85 -0.33 -3.05 -0.33
N ARG A 86 0.43 -3.10 0.77
CA ARG A 86 0.48 -4.30 1.60
C ARG A 86 -0.86 -4.57 2.27
N HIS A 87 -1.52 -3.54 2.79
CA HIS A 87 -2.79 -3.68 3.49
C HIS A 87 -3.90 -4.19 2.57
N ALA A 88 -3.96 -3.67 1.34
CA ALA A 88 -4.85 -4.14 0.29
C ALA A 88 -4.54 -5.60 -0.11
N ALA A 89 -3.27 -5.95 -0.27
CA ALA A 89 -2.86 -7.33 -0.58
C ALA A 89 -3.20 -8.33 0.52
N THR A 90 -3.36 -7.86 1.76
CA THR A 90 -3.77 -8.66 2.92
C THR A 90 -5.22 -8.46 3.29
N ALA A 91 -6.09 -8.01 2.38
CA ALA A 91 -7.51 -7.86 2.69
C ALA A 91 -8.17 -9.24 2.97
N PRO A 92 -8.95 -9.40 4.05
CA PRO A 92 -9.76 -10.58 4.26
C PRO A 92 -10.86 -10.70 3.19
N PRO A 93 -11.31 -11.93 2.85
CA PRO A 93 -12.39 -12.14 1.86
C PRO A 93 -13.75 -11.51 2.23
N ALA A 94 -13.93 -11.14 3.51
CA ALA A 94 -15.15 -10.50 4.01
C ALA A 94 -15.16 -8.97 3.83
N VAL A 95 -14.06 -8.36 3.35
CA VAL A 95 -14.00 -6.94 3.01
C VAL A 95 -14.56 -6.72 1.61
N ASP A 96 -15.23 -5.60 1.41
CA ASP A 96 -15.74 -5.22 0.09
C ASP A 96 -14.59 -5.01 -0.91
N ASP A 97 -14.68 -5.65 -2.08
CA ASP A 97 -13.72 -5.50 -3.17
C ASP A 97 -13.57 -4.03 -3.58
N GLU A 98 -14.64 -3.23 -3.52
CA GLU A 98 -14.60 -1.80 -3.84
C GLU A 98 -13.71 -1.03 -2.87
N LEU A 99 -13.80 -1.33 -1.56
CA LEU A 99 -12.92 -0.74 -0.55
C LEU A 99 -11.46 -1.13 -0.78
N VAL A 100 -11.19 -2.38 -1.16
CA VAL A 100 -9.83 -2.83 -1.49
C VAL A 100 -9.27 -2.10 -2.73
N VAL A 101 -10.11 -1.85 -3.74
CA VAL A 101 -9.75 -1.05 -4.92
C VAL A 101 -9.42 0.39 -4.50
N CYS A 102 -10.27 1.04 -3.72
CA CYS A 102 -10.02 2.41 -3.24
C CYS A 102 -8.71 2.53 -2.44
N VAL A 103 -8.39 1.54 -1.61
CA VAL A 103 -7.11 1.50 -0.86
C VAL A 103 -5.91 1.33 -1.79
N THR A 104 -6.05 0.53 -2.83
CA THR A 104 -5.01 0.33 -3.85
C THR A 104 -4.79 1.61 -4.66
N GLU A 105 -5.87 2.31 -5.04
CA GLU A 105 -5.82 3.60 -5.73
C GLU A 105 -5.18 4.68 -4.85
N LEU A 106 -5.51 4.69 -3.55
CA LEU A 106 -4.86 5.58 -2.58
C LEU A 106 -3.35 5.32 -2.49
N GLY A 107 -2.95 4.05 -2.49
CA GLY A 107 -1.54 3.63 -2.52
C GLY A 107 -0.82 4.13 -3.77
N TYR A 108 -1.45 3.93 -4.94
CA TYR A 108 -0.94 4.44 -6.22
C TYR A 108 -0.81 5.97 -6.22
N GLY A 109 -1.84 6.68 -5.78
CA GLY A 109 -1.82 8.14 -5.68
C GLY A 109 -0.71 8.66 -4.78
N CYS A 110 -0.53 8.07 -3.59
CA CYS A 110 0.56 8.45 -2.68
C CYS A 110 1.94 8.26 -3.34
N ARG A 111 2.10 7.19 -4.12
CA ARG A 111 3.33 6.91 -4.87
C ARG A 111 3.54 7.92 -6.00
N ALA A 112 2.51 8.21 -6.79
CA ALA A 112 2.56 9.17 -7.89
C ALA A 112 2.98 10.56 -7.37
N VAL A 113 2.26 11.08 -6.38
CA VAL A 113 2.59 12.36 -5.73
C VAL A 113 4.02 12.32 -5.16
N GLY A 114 4.39 11.26 -4.44
CA GLY A 114 5.74 11.11 -3.88
C GLY A 114 6.86 11.10 -4.93
N MET A 115 6.61 10.50 -6.10
CA MET A 115 7.56 10.45 -7.22
C MET A 115 7.63 11.77 -7.98
N GLU A 116 6.50 12.45 -8.19
CA GLU A 116 6.46 13.78 -8.82
C GLU A 116 7.22 14.81 -7.98
N LEU A 117 7.08 14.74 -6.65
CA LEU A 117 7.90 15.51 -5.71
C LEU A 117 9.42 15.30 -5.89
N THR A 118 9.84 14.15 -6.43
CA THR A 118 11.26 13.82 -6.67
C THR A 118 11.79 14.45 -7.97
N ARG A 119 10.93 14.59 -9.00
CA ARG A 119 11.36 14.88 -10.38
C ARG A 119 11.37 16.36 -10.74
N ALA A 120 10.51 17.16 -10.12
CA ALA A 120 10.53 18.62 -10.19
C ALA A 120 9.57 19.13 -9.11
N GLN A 121 9.92 20.19 -8.39
CA GLN A 121 9.15 20.83 -7.32
C GLN A 121 7.79 21.45 -7.76
N ARG A 122 7.01 20.77 -8.60
CA ARG A 122 5.77 21.28 -9.21
C ARG A 122 4.67 20.27 -9.04
N VAL A 123 4.26 20.09 -7.80
CA VAL A 123 2.93 19.55 -7.54
C VAL A 123 2.01 20.75 -7.41
N ASP A 124 1.04 20.85 -8.31
CA ASP A 124 -0.07 21.77 -8.14
C ASP A 124 -1.03 21.17 -7.11
N TRP A 125 -1.07 21.78 -5.94
CA TRP A 125 -1.79 21.27 -4.77
C TRP A 125 -3.29 21.53 -4.85
N GLU A 126 -3.73 22.41 -5.74
CA GLU A 126 -5.11 22.90 -5.84
C GLU A 126 -5.72 22.66 -7.21
N ALA A 127 -4.95 22.17 -8.19
CA ALA A 127 -5.49 21.75 -9.47
C ALA A 127 -6.62 20.72 -9.24
N PRO A 128 -7.85 20.97 -9.73
CA PRO A 128 -9.01 20.13 -9.44
C PRO A 128 -8.84 18.69 -9.96
N ASP A 129 -8.12 18.53 -11.07
CA ASP A 129 -7.74 17.22 -11.64
C ASP A 129 -6.29 16.84 -11.30
N GLY A 130 -5.67 17.55 -10.35
CA GLY A 130 -4.30 17.31 -9.90
C GLY A 130 -4.22 16.08 -9.01
N GLU A 131 -3.11 15.35 -9.11
CA GLU A 131 -2.91 14.09 -8.37
C GLU A 131 -3.21 14.26 -6.87
N VAL A 132 -2.77 15.35 -6.24
CA VAL A 132 -3.01 15.61 -4.81
C VAL A 132 -4.49 15.71 -4.46
N VAL A 133 -5.29 16.41 -5.27
CA VAL A 133 -6.73 16.58 -5.02
C VAL A 133 -7.44 15.24 -5.15
N VAL A 134 -7.07 14.45 -6.16
CA VAL A 134 -7.56 13.09 -6.35
C VAL A 134 -7.20 12.20 -5.15
N VAL A 135 -5.93 12.19 -4.72
CA VAL A 135 -5.50 11.38 -3.55
C VAL A 135 -6.23 11.79 -2.28
N ARG A 136 -6.49 13.08 -2.07
CA ARG A 136 -7.30 13.56 -0.93
C ARG A 136 -8.74 13.06 -1.01
N SER A 137 -9.39 13.13 -2.18
CA SER A 137 -10.75 12.62 -2.38
C SER A 137 -10.84 11.14 -2.04
N VAL A 138 -9.94 10.32 -2.62
CA VAL A 138 -9.89 8.88 -2.36
C VAL A 138 -9.62 8.59 -0.87
N ALA A 139 -8.79 9.39 -0.20
CA ALA A 139 -8.56 9.22 1.24
C ALA A 139 -9.84 9.45 2.06
N GLU A 140 -10.65 10.46 1.73
CA GLU A 140 -11.93 10.71 2.41
C GLU A 140 -12.97 9.63 2.09
N GLU A 141 -13.02 9.14 0.84
CA GLU A 141 -13.90 8.04 0.44
C GLU A 141 -13.57 6.76 1.22
N VAL A 142 -12.27 6.42 1.34
CA VAL A 142 -11.83 5.29 2.15
C VAL A 142 -12.20 5.49 3.62
N LEU A 143 -12.02 6.68 4.20
CA LEU A 143 -12.42 6.93 5.60
C LEU A 143 -13.93 6.77 5.80
N THR A 144 -14.73 7.28 4.86
CA THR A 144 -16.19 7.15 4.90
C THR A 144 -16.61 5.69 4.83
N ALA A 145 -16.00 4.90 3.94
CA ALA A 145 -16.27 3.46 3.85
C ALA A 145 -15.83 2.72 5.12
N LEU A 146 -14.75 3.14 5.79
CA LEU A 146 -14.30 2.56 7.04
C LEU A 146 -15.22 2.86 8.23
N ASP A 147 -16.04 3.91 8.18
CA ASP A 147 -17.05 4.17 9.22
C ASP A 147 -18.16 3.11 9.22
N GLU A 148 -18.41 2.47 8.08
CA GLU A 148 -19.39 1.37 7.98
C GLU A 148 -18.92 0.08 8.67
N TYR A 149 -17.60 -0.04 8.92
CA TYR A 149 -16.99 -1.17 9.62
C TYR A 149 -16.83 -0.95 11.13
N GLU A 150 -17.08 0.26 11.63
CA GLU A 150 -17.15 0.50 13.07
C GLU A 150 -18.43 -0.12 13.62
N ILE A 151 -18.26 -1.13 14.48
CA ILE A 151 -19.31 -1.60 15.36
C ILE A 151 -19.58 -0.45 16.34
N ASP A 152 -20.85 -0.07 16.51
CA ASP A 152 -21.37 0.93 17.45
C ASP A 152 -20.95 0.62 18.90
N ASP A 153 -19.68 0.87 19.23
CA ASP A 153 -19.08 0.79 20.56
C ASP A 153 -18.52 2.18 20.88
N GLY A 154 -19.39 3.20 20.87
CA GLY A 154 -19.16 4.60 21.27
C GLY A 154 -17.81 4.98 21.89
N ASP A 155 -16.76 5.04 21.08
CA ASP A 155 -15.46 5.59 21.45
C ASP A 155 -15.01 6.56 20.34
N ASP A 156 -15.09 7.84 20.67
CA ASP A 156 -14.75 8.99 19.84
C ASP A 156 -13.27 8.92 19.41
N THR A 157 -12.95 8.17 18.37
CA THR A 157 -11.63 8.25 17.73
C THR A 157 -11.64 9.44 16.77
N ASP A 158 -11.71 10.64 17.35
CA ASP A 158 -11.49 11.90 16.67
C ASP A 158 -10.11 11.85 16.00
N CYS A 159 -10.08 11.74 14.65
CA CYS A 159 -8.86 12.02 13.88
C CYS A 159 -8.61 13.54 13.92
N GLY A 160 -8.19 14.01 15.10
CA GLY A 160 -8.00 15.41 15.46
C GLY A 160 -7.02 16.15 14.55
N ALA A 161 -7.37 17.43 14.37
CA ALA A 161 -6.79 18.44 13.47
C ALA A 161 -5.26 18.65 13.59
#